data_AF-A0A4V3MUI9-F1
#
_entry.id   AF-A0A4V3MUI9-F1
#
_cell.length_a   1.000
_cell.length_b   1.000
_cell.length_c   1.000
_cell.angle_alpha   90.00
_cell.angle_beta   90.00
_cell.angle_gamma   90.00
#
_symmetry.space_group_name_H-M   'P 1'
#
loop_
_entity.id
_entity.type
_entity.pdbx_description
1 polymer ?
#
loop_
_entity_poly.entity_id
_entity_poly.type
_entity_poly.pdbx_seq_one_letter_code
_entity_poly.pdbx_strand_id
1 'polypeptide(L)'
;SKATLKLPLRPLAKGDETSFADPEGATPWATETLRPTNSERRVERNEKTGVVTLAITDDFGEVRDLEHGLVHGSIVREIWTIHPDDPLSATGTTHWTQTLSRNEWSVRTETFADMRS
;
A
#
# COMPACT_ATOMS: atom_id res chain seq x y z
N SER A 1 -27.26 -50.97 -1.75
CA SER A 1 -28.60 -50.35 -1.53
C SER A 1 -28.71 -49.11 -2.41
N LYS A 2 -29.90 -48.80 -2.97
CA LYS A 2 -30.12 -47.56 -3.75
C LYS A 2 -30.92 -46.57 -2.92
N ALA A 3 -30.42 -45.34 -2.80
CA ALA A 3 -31.14 -44.23 -2.19
C ALA A 3 -31.89 -43.44 -3.28
N THR A 4 -33.07 -42.90 -2.94
CA THR A 4 -33.89 -42.08 -3.84
C THR A 4 -34.24 -40.77 -3.16
N LEU A 5 -34.13 -39.66 -3.89
CA LEU A 5 -34.48 -38.32 -3.42
C LEU A 5 -35.63 -37.76 -4.27
N LYS A 6 -36.67 -37.22 -3.62
CA LYS A 6 -37.75 -36.48 -4.29
C LYS A 6 -37.54 -34.99 -4.03
N LEU A 7 -37.28 -34.23 -5.08
CA LEU A 7 -37.17 -32.78 -5.03
C LEU A 7 -38.29 -32.14 -5.84
N PRO A 8 -38.85 -31.01 -5.39
CA PRO A 8 -39.77 -30.23 -6.19
C PRO A 8 -39.05 -29.69 -7.43
N LEU A 9 -39.68 -29.84 -8.59
CA LEU A 9 -39.17 -29.33 -9.86
C LEU A 9 -39.78 -27.96 -10.11
N ARG A 10 -38.92 -26.93 -10.08
CA ARG A 10 -39.33 -25.58 -10.42
C ARG A 10 -39.55 -25.48 -11.94
N PRO A 11 -40.63 -24.83 -12.41
CA PRO A 11 -40.79 -24.50 -13.83
C PRO A 11 -39.60 -23.69 -14.36
N LEU A 12 -39.24 -23.92 -15.62
CA LEU A 12 -38.16 -23.18 -16.27
C LEU A 12 -38.54 -21.70 -16.38
N ALA A 13 -37.67 -20.82 -15.88
CA ALA A 13 -37.84 -19.38 -16.04
C ALA A 13 -37.80 -18.99 -17.52
N LYS A 14 -38.66 -18.06 -17.93
CA LYS A 14 -38.75 -17.56 -19.33
C LYS A 14 -38.01 -16.24 -19.54
N GLY A 15 -37.30 -15.77 -18.51
CA GLY A 15 -36.56 -14.51 -18.49
C GLY A 15 -36.05 -14.22 -17.08
N ASP A 16 -35.48 -13.03 -16.89
CA ASP A 16 -35.00 -12.60 -15.58
C ASP A 16 -36.18 -12.39 -14.63
N GLU A 17 -36.16 -13.10 -13.51
CA GLU A 17 -37.22 -13.02 -12.50
C GLU A 17 -36.90 -12.00 -11.40
N THR A 18 -35.71 -11.41 -11.47
CA THR A 18 -35.25 -10.35 -10.58
C THR A 18 -34.53 -9.30 -11.40
N SER A 19 -34.66 -8.05 -10.99
CA SER A 19 -33.87 -6.94 -11.50
C SER A 19 -33.14 -6.32 -10.32
N PHE A 20 -31.83 -6.18 -10.44
CA PHE A 20 -31.05 -5.42 -9.46
C PHE A 20 -31.15 -3.93 -9.75
N ALA A 21 -31.00 -3.11 -8.71
CA ALA A 21 -30.79 -1.68 -8.91
C ALA A 21 -29.45 -1.44 -9.61
N ASP A 22 -29.32 -0.24 -10.20
CA ASP A 22 -28.03 0.22 -10.73
C ASP A 22 -26.96 0.22 -9.62
N PRO A 23 -25.68 -0.01 -9.98
CA PRO A 23 -24.60 0.02 -9.02
C PRO A 23 -24.49 1.42 -8.38
N GLU A 24 -24.54 1.47 -7.06
CA GLU A 24 -24.31 2.69 -6.28
C GLU A 24 -22.89 2.67 -5.68
N GLY A 25 -22.20 3.81 -5.73
CA GLY A 25 -20.90 4.02 -5.11
C GLY A 25 -21.00 4.97 -3.92
N ALA A 26 -20.11 4.80 -2.94
CA ALA A 26 -20.00 5.75 -1.82
C ALA A 26 -19.56 7.13 -2.33
N THR A 27 -19.96 8.19 -1.59
CA THR A 27 -19.43 9.54 -1.80
C THR A 27 -17.90 9.52 -1.74
N PRO A 28 -17.20 10.21 -2.67
CA PRO A 28 -15.74 10.28 -2.64
C PRO A 28 -15.21 10.76 -1.29
N TRP A 29 -14.09 10.19 -0.88
CA TRP A 29 -13.44 10.56 0.37
C TRP A 29 -13.03 12.04 0.36
N ALA A 30 -13.65 12.83 1.22
CA ALA A 30 -13.41 14.26 1.32
C ALA A 30 -12.14 14.53 2.14
N THR A 31 -11.09 15.00 1.47
CA THR A 31 -9.79 15.27 2.11
C THR A 31 -9.22 16.63 1.73
N GLU A 32 -8.40 17.19 2.62
CA GLU A 32 -7.55 18.35 2.38
C GLU A 32 -6.08 17.89 2.35
N THR A 33 -5.35 18.23 1.29
CA THR A 33 -3.91 17.94 1.22
C THR A 33 -3.11 18.97 2.01
N LEU A 34 -2.39 18.52 3.04
CA LEU A 34 -1.51 19.36 3.86
C LEU A 34 -0.06 19.35 3.36
N ARG A 35 0.36 18.20 2.83
CA ARG A 35 1.66 18.00 2.23
C ARG A 35 1.50 17.13 0.97
N PRO A 36 2.00 17.58 -0.20
CA PRO A 36 1.89 16.79 -1.42
C PRO A 36 2.76 15.54 -1.34
N THR A 37 2.38 14.52 -2.12
CA THR A 37 3.20 13.34 -2.31
C THR A 37 4.46 13.68 -3.10
N ASN A 38 5.57 12.99 -2.82
CA ASN A 38 6.79 13.05 -3.61
C ASN A 38 7.46 11.68 -3.67
N SER A 39 8.08 11.34 -4.79
CA SER A 39 8.74 10.05 -4.97
C SER A 39 10.06 10.24 -5.71
N GLU A 40 11.14 9.72 -5.14
CA GLU A 40 12.47 9.74 -5.71
C GLU A 40 13.08 8.33 -5.70
N ARG A 41 13.70 7.95 -6.82
CA ARG A 41 14.52 6.74 -6.94
C ARG A 41 15.85 7.13 -7.58
N ARG A 42 16.95 6.83 -6.88
CA ARG A 42 18.31 7.08 -7.36
C ARG A 42 19.06 5.77 -7.44
N VAL A 43 19.64 5.50 -8.61
CA VAL A 43 20.57 4.38 -8.80
C VAL A 43 21.96 4.94 -8.96
N GLU A 44 22.89 4.44 -8.15
CA GLU A 44 24.30 4.82 -8.20
C GLU A 44 25.17 3.59 -8.38
N ARG A 45 26.26 3.76 -9.13
CA ARG A 45 27.32 2.76 -9.24
C ARG A 45 28.62 3.38 -8.75
N ASN A 46 29.26 2.68 -7.83
CA ASN A 46 30.61 3.05 -7.40
C ASN A 46 31.62 2.47 -8.39
N GLU A 47 32.20 3.33 -9.24
CA GLU A 47 33.16 2.91 -10.27
C GLU A 47 34.44 2.27 -9.71
N LYS A 48 34.80 2.54 -8.46
CA LYS A 48 35.97 1.92 -7.81
C LYS A 48 35.67 0.51 -7.31
N THR A 49 34.46 0.29 -6.77
CA THR A 49 34.13 -0.96 -6.08
C THR A 49 33.13 -1.84 -6.83
N GLY A 50 32.54 -1.38 -7.93
CA GLY A 50 31.52 -2.10 -8.69
C GLY A 50 30.13 -2.15 -8.01
N VAL A 51 30.01 -1.75 -6.75
CA VAL A 51 28.75 -1.81 -5.99
C VAL A 51 27.69 -0.91 -6.62
N VAL A 52 26.49 -1.45 -6.78
CA VAL A 52 25.29 -0.75 -7.20
C VAL A 52 24.42 -0.50 -5.99
N THR A 53 23.97 0.76 -5.82
CA THR A 53 23.05 1.18 -4.77
C THR A 53 21.77 1.73 -5.38
N LEU A 54 20.62 1.26 -4.91
CA LEU A 54 19.31 1.86 -5.16
C LEU A 54 18.84 2.55 -3.87
N ALA A 55 18.69 3.86 -3.93
CA ALA A 55 18.08 4.66 -2.87
C ALA A 55 16.65 5.07 -3.28
N ILE A 56 15.68 4.83 -2.41
CA ILE A 56 14.27 5.16 -2.63
C ILE A 56 13.81 6.07 -1.50
N THR A 57 13.11 7.15 -1.85
CA THR A 57 12.32 7.95 -0.91
C THR A 57 10.93 8.13 -1.47
N ASP A 58 9.93 7.47 -0.88
CA ASP A 58 8.53 7.61 -1.25
C ASP A 58 7.78 8.30 -0.10
N ASP A 59 7.46 9.57 -0.31
CA ASP A 59 6.64 10.40 0.56
C ASP A 59 5.18 10.34 0.09
N PHE A 60 4.32 9.69 0.87
CA PHE A 60 2.89 9.59 0.59
C PHE A 60 2.12 10.86 0.99
N GLY A 61 2.84 11.93 1.32
CA GLY A 61 2.26 13.22 1.65
C GLY A 61 1.63 13.22 3.03
N GLU A 62 0.69 14.13 3.23
CA GLU A 62 -0.12 14.22 4.44
C GLU A 62 -1.48 14.81 4.08
N VAL A 63 -2.55 14.15 4.51
CA VAL A 63 -3.93 14.56 4.22
C VAL A 63 -4.73 14.66 5.52
N ARG A 64 -5.68 15.60 5.56
CA ARG A 64 -6.71 15.70 6.57
C ARG A 64 -8.02 15.15 6.04
N ASP A 65 -8.60 14.20 6.75
CA ASP A 65 -9.97 13.78 6.56
C ASP A 65 -10.92 14.91 6.98
N LEU A 66 -11.83 15.33 6.09
CA LEU A 66 -12.74 16.45 6.35
C LEU A 66 -14.00 16.07 7.15
N GLU A 67 -14.29 14.77 7.31
CA GLU A 67 -15.41 14.28 8.11
C GLU A 67 -15.03 14.23 9.60
N HIS A 68 -13.86 13.69 9.94
CA HIS A 68 -13.45 13.46 11.33
C HIS A 68 -12.16 14.16 11.75
N GLY A 69 -11.53 14.93 10.86
CA GLY A 69 -10.39 15.79 11.16
C GLY A 69 -9.07 15.07 11.46
N LEU A 70 -8.96 13.77 11.14
CA LEU A 70 -7.70 13.03 11.32
C LEU A 70 -6.73 13.46 10.23
N VAL A 71 -5.52 13.77 10.64
CA VAL A 71 -4.39 13.99 9.74
C VAL A 71 -3.55 12.73 9.73
N HIS A 72 -3.24 12.22 8.55
CA HIS A 72 -2.41 11.04 8.33
C HIS A 72 -1.36 11.34 7.26
N GLY A 73 -0.12 10.94 7.53
CA GLY A 73 0.98 10.98 6.59
C GLY A 73 1.90 9.79 6.75
N SER A 74 2.64 9.46 5.68
CA SER A 74 3.68 8.44 5.75
C SER A 74 4.80 8.70 4.75
N ILE A 75 5.98 8.19 5.07
CA ILE A 75 7.16 8.25 4.21
C ILE A 75 8.02 7.02 4.44
N VAL A 76 8.54 6.46 3.36
CA VAL A 76 9.50 5.35 3.39
C VAL A 76 10.82 5.77 2.76
N ARG A 77 11.92 5.32 3.37
CA ARG A 77 13.28 5.47 2.88
C ARG A 77 13.93 4.11 2.82
N GLU A 78 14.45 3.74 1.66
CA GLU A 78 15.05 2.44 1.44
C GLU A 78 16.43 2.60 0.80
N ILE A 79 17.36 1.75 1.21
CA ILE A 79 18.69 1.63 0.59
C ILE A 79 18.94 0.15 0.32
N TRP A 80 19.11 -0.18 -0.96
CA TRP A 80 19.44 -1.52 -1.42
C TRP A 80 20.82 -1.50 -2.06
N THR A 81 21.69 -2.45 -1.72
CA THR A 81 23.02 -2.54 -2.32
C THR A 81 23.33 -3.96 -2.79
N ILE A 82 24.11 -4.07 -3.87
CA ILE A 82 24.61 -5.35 -4.38
C ILE A 82 25.88 -5.13 -5.20
N HIS A 83 26.82 -6.08 -5.15
CA HIS A 83 27.92 -6.19 -6.09
C HIS A 83 27.54 -7.12 -7.25
N PRO A 84 27.68 -6.72 -8.53
CA PRO A 84 27.19 -7.50 -9.68
C PRO A 84 27.87 -8.87 -9.80
N ASP A 85 29.12 -9.00 -9.33
CA ASP A 85 29.88 -10.26 -9.36
C ASP A 85 29.73 -11.11 -8.08
N ASP A 86 29.00 -10.64 -7.07
CA ASP A 86 28.77 -11.39 -5.82
C ASP A 86 27.28 -11.36 -5.44
N PRO A 87 26.49 -12.37 -5.85
CA PRO A 87 25.05 -12.39 -5.58
C PRO A 87 24.70 -12.50 -4.08
N LEU A 88 25.62 -12.94 -3.22
CA LEU A 88 25.41 -13.02 -1.77
C LEU A 88 25.76 -11.71 -1.04
N SER A 89 26.21 -10.69 -1.78
CA SER A 89 26.52 -9.37 -1.22
C SER A 89 25.30 -8.47 -1.01
N ALA A 90 24.10 -8.92 -1.42
CA ALA A 90 22.90 -8.09 -1.36
C ALA A 90 22.56 -7.67 0.08
N THR A 91 22.30 -6.38 0.28
CA THR A 91 21.81 -5.81 1.54
C THR A 91 20.63 -4.89 1.30
N GLY A 92 19.77 -4.75 2.31
CA GLY A 92 18.65 -3.83 2.30
C GLY A 92 18.47 -3.17 3.65
N THR A 93 18.18 -1.88 3.66
CA THR A 93 17.71 -1.17 4.85
C THR A 93 16.44 -0.41 4.52
N THR A 94 15.48 -0.42 5.44
CA THR A 94 14.22 0.31 5.30
C THR A 94 13.93 1.10 6.55
N HIS A 95 13.46 2.33 6.37
CA HIS A 95 12.99 3.21 7.44
C HIS A 95 11.61 3.77 7.05
N TRP A 96 10.58 3.36 7.77
CA TRP A 96 9.22 3.87 7.61
C TRP A 96 8.86 4.81 8.74
N THR A 97 8.29 5.96 8.39
CA THR A 97 7.64 6.86 9.35
C THR A 97 6.17 6.98 8.99
N GLN A 98 5.30 6.81 9.98
CA GLN A 98 3.87 7.13 9.88
C GLN A 98 3.52 8.18 10.93
N THR A 99 2.76 9.21 10.53
CA THR A 99 2.22 10.24 11.42
C THR A 99 0.71 10.17 11.46
N LEU A 100 0.14 10.32 12.65
CA LEU A 100 -1.29 10.46 12.88
C LEU A 100 -1.50 11.61 13.86
N SER A 101 -2.40 12.54 13.55
CA SER A 101 -2.74 13.60 14.50
C SER A 101 -4.19 14.05 14.38
N ARG A 102 -4.76 14.54 15.48
CA ARG A 102 -6.10 15.11 15.55
C ARG A 102 -6.21 15.95 16.83
N ASN A 103 -6.52 17.24 16.70
CA ASN A 103 -6.56 18.20 17.81
C ASN A 103 -5.22 18.18 18.57
N GLU A 104 -5.24 17.96 19.89
CA GLU A 104 -4.04 17.89 20.74
C GLU A 104 -3.32 16.54 20.67
N TRP A 105 -3.94 15.52 20.06
CA TRP A 105 -3.34 14.18 19.94
C TRP A 105 -2.45 14.08 18.70
N SER A 106 -1.24 13.56 18.89
CA SER A 106 -0.29 13.29 17.82
C SER A 106 0.59 12.09 18.14
N VAL A 107 0.78 11.20 17.16
CA VAL A 107 1.60 10.00 17.26
C VAL A 107 2.46 9.88 16.02
N ARG A 108 3.70 9.43 16.25
CA ARG A 108 4.66 9.09 15.21
C ARG A 108 5.15 7.67 15.43
N THR A 109 4.93 6.81 14.45
CA THR A 109 5.40 5.42 14.47
C THR A 109 6.59 5.30 13.52
N GLU A 110 7.63 4.63 13.99
CA GLU A 110 8.86 4.39 13.24
C GLU A 110 9.10 2.88 13.17
N THR A 111 9.40 2.37 11.98
CA THR A 111 9.83 0.99 11.80
C THR A 111 11.13 0.94 11.01
N PHE A 112 12.02 0.05 11.43
CA PHE A 112 13.31 -0.17 10.80
C PHE A 112 13.48 -1.65 10.51
N ALA A 113 14.08 -1.96 9.37
CA ALA A 113 14.47 -3.32 9.04
C ALA A 113 15.81 -3.31 8.29
N ASP A 114 16.63 -4.30 8.60
CA ASP A 114 17.89 -4.59 7.93
C ASP A 114 17.84 -6.02 7.38
N MET A 115 18.29 -6.19 6.14
CA MET A 115 18.23 -7.45 5.39
C MET A 115 19.59 -7.72 4.76
N ARG A 116 19.96 -9.00 4.69
CA ARG A 116 21.16 -9.48 4.01
C ARG A 116 20.91 -10.86 3.41
N SER A 117 21.55 -11.14 2.27
CA SER A 117 21.56 -12.48 1.66
C SER A 117 22.40 -13.50 2.43
#